data_AF-A0A354NW65-F1
#
_entry.id   AF-A0A354NW65-F1
#
_cell.length_a   1.000
_cell.length_b   1.000
_cell.length_c   1.000
_cell.angle_alpha   90.00
_cell.angle_beta   90.00
_cell.angle_gamma   90.00
#
_symmetry.space_group_name_H-M   'P 1'
#
loop_
_entity.id
_entity.type
_entity.pdbx_description
1 polymer ?
#
loop_
_entity_poly.entity_id
_entity_poly.type
_entity_poly.pdbx_seq_one_letter_code
_entity_poly.pdbx_strand_id
1 'polypeptide(L)'
;PKGKKVLWADAYTPAQAGELAKTHDIAVVNVRGYNGVGHRKYEGQDLIMFVEDECTARLKAIHKTGTPIVAIYQLRGNPFPIPWVAQHADAILVSYGAHWHGAKGDRETRGGWPEILSGEYEPTGVLRVQIPRSMEQVKAQREDLPFDLGCTKEEMERIAAAIGKGEPPPRHLGDPLFEYGVKGWGPTKGK
;
A
#
# COMPACT_ATOMS: atom_id res chain seq x y z
N PRO A 1 16.76 -0.06 -9.79
CA PRO A 1 18.09 -0.62 -9.48
C PRO A 1 19.13 -0.32 -10.56
N LYS A 2 20.34 0.05 -10.14
CA LYS A 2 21.43 0.39 -11.06
C LYS A 2 21.71 -0.77 -12.02
N GLY A 3 21.71 -0.50 -13.32
CA GLY A 3 21.97 -1.51 -14.37
C GLY A 3 20.85 -2.52 -14.62
N LYS A 4 19.69 -2.40 -13.97
CA LYS A 4 18.52 -3.24 -14.19
C LYS A 4 17.52 -2.58 -15.14
N LYS A 5 16.92 -3.36 -16.04
CA LYS A 5 15.85 -2.91 -16.92
C LYS A 5 14.53 -2.89 -16.15
N VAL A 6 14.07 -1.69 -15.81
CA VAL A 6 12.85 -1.47 -15.01
C VAL A 6 11.64 -1.24 -15.92
N LEU A 7 10.60 -2.05 -15.77
CA LEU A 7 9.30 -1.82 -16.39
C LEU A 7 8.46 -0.91 -15.49
N TRP A 8 8.15 0.29 -15.98
CA TRP A 8 7.13 1.15 -15.37
C TRP A 8 5.77 0.77 -15.94
N ALA A 9 5.07 -0.12 -15.26
CA ALA A 9 3.97 -0.87 -15.85
C ALA A 9 2.71 0.00 -16.09
N ASP A 10 2.53 1.08 -15.35
CA ASP A 10 1.39 2.00 -15.48
C ASP A 10 1.29 2.73 -16.83
N ALA A 11 2.37 2.76 -17.61
CA ALA A 11 2.34 3.28 -18.98
C ALA A 11 1.67 2.34 -19.98
N TYR A 12 1.26 1.14 -19.54
CA TYR A 12 0.79 0.06 -20.40
C TYR A 12 -0.48 -0.60 -19.88
N THR A 13 -1.28 -1.11 -20.82
CA THR A 13 -2.42 -1.97 -20.47
C THR A 13 -1.94 -3.24 -19.75
N PRO A 14 -2.80 -3.92 -18.96
CA PRO A 14 -2.43 -5.17 -18.29
C PRO A 14 -1.81 -6.24 -19.19
N ALA A 15 -2.33 -6.40 -20.42
CA ALA A 15 -1.81 -7.36 -21.38
C ALA A 15 -0.41 -6.98 -21.87
N GLN A 16 -0.21 -5.71 -22.27
CA GLN A 16 1.10 -5.20 -22.69
C GLN A 16 2.13 -5.29 -21.56
N ALA A 17 1.73 -4.96 -20.34
CA ALA A 17 2.60 -5.05 -19.17
C ALA A 17 3.06 -6.50 -18.91
N GLY A 18 2.16 -7.48 -19.04
CA GLY A 18 2.49 -8.90 -18.93
C GLY A 18 3.50 -9.37 -19.99
N GLU A 19 3.36 -8.94 -21.24
CA GLU A 19 4.33 -9.30 -22.30
C GLU A 19 5.68 -8.60 -22.10
N LEU A 20 5.66 -7.30 -21.79
CA LEU A 20 6.89 -6.54 -21.56
C LEU A 20 7.67 -7.07 -20.36
N ALA A 21 7.00 -7.47 -19.28
CA ALA A 21 7.64 -7.93 -18.05
C ALA A 21 8.62 -9.09 -18.27
N LYS A 22 8.34 -9.99 -19.22
CA LYS A 22 9.19 -11.14 -19.57
C LYS A 22 10.62 -10.76 -20.00
N THR A 23 10.80 -9.52 -20.45
CA THR A 23 12.09 -9.00 -20.93
C THR A 23 12.70 -7.95 -19.99
N HIS A 24 12.11 -7.75 -18.81
CA HIS A 24 12.56 -6.78 -17.80
C HIS A 24 13.00 -7.50 -16.53
N ASP A 25 13.95 -6.91 -15.82
CA ASP A 25 14.46 -7.47 -14.57
C ASP A 25 13.47 -7.29 -13.42
N ILE A 26 12.74 -6.16 -13.41
CA ILE A 26 11.80 -5.78 -12.35
C ILE A 26 10.66 -4.99 -12.97
N ALA A 27 9.44 -5.19 -12.45
CA ALA A 27 8.29 -4.36 -12.76
C ALA A 27 7.88 -3.50 -11.56
N VAL A 28 7.60 -2.23 -11.82
CA VAL A 28 7.06 -1.28 -10.84
C VAL A 28 5.61 -1.00 -11.22
N VAL A 29 4.71 -1.17 -10.27
CA VAL A 29 3.26 -1.03 -10.48
C VAL A 29 2.66 -0.15 -9.39
N ASN A 30 1.95 0.90 -9.77
CA ASN A 30 1.16 1.67 -8.80
C ASN A 30 -0.09 0.88 -8.41
N VAL A 31 -0.40 0.91 -7.12
CA VAL A 31 -1.58 0.31 -6.51
C VAL A 31 -2.44 1.46 -6.00
N ARG A 32 -3.52 1.73 -6.72
CA ARG A 32 -4.44 2.84 -6.42
C ARG A 32 -5.72 2.31 -5.77
N GLY A 33 -6.20 3.07 -4.80
CA GLY A 33 -7.47 2.83 -4.13
C GLY A 33 -8.59 3.57 -4.86
N TYR A 34 -9.72 2.91 -5.05
CA TYR A 34 -10.92 3.46 -5.66
C TYR A 34 -12.14 3.17 -4.81
N ASN A 35 -13.09 4.12 -4.79
CA ASN A 35 -14.30 4.05 -3.98
C ASN A 35 -15.60 4.00 -4.78
N GLY A 36 -15.57 3.94 -6.12
CA GLY A 36 -16.80 3.91 -6.92
C GLY A 36 -17.52 5.26 -7.12
N VAL A 37 -17.46 6.15 -6.13
CA VAL A 37 -18.30 7.36 -6.05
C VAL A 37 -17.54 8.69 -6.19
N GLY A 38 -16.20 8.66 -6.24
CA GLY A 38 -15.35 9.84 -6.37
C GLY A 38 -15.12 10.58 -5.05
N HIS A 39 -14.24 11.60 -5.09
CA HIS A 39 -13.85 12.35 -3.90
C HIS A 39 -15.01 13.19 -3.34
N ARG A 40 -15.19 13.17 -2.00
CA ARG A 40 -16.08 14.06 -1.22
C ARG A 40 -17.60 13.89 -1.44
N LYS A 41 -18.06 12.74 -1.93
CA LYS A 41 -19.50 12.41 -2.07
C LYS A 41 -20.02 11.37 -1.08
N TYR A 42 -19.27 11.11 -0.01
CA TYR A 42 -19.51 10.05 0.97
C TYR A 42 -20.19 10.55 2.26
N GLU A 43 -20.66 11.79 2.29
CA GLU A 43 -21.38 12.31 3.47
C GLU A 43 -22.65 11.48 3.71
N GLY A 44 -22.73 10.85 4.89
CA GLY A 44 -23.83 9.95 5.25
C GLY A 44 -23.77 8.56 4.59
N GLN A 45 -22.64 8.15 4.00
CA GLN A 45 -22.46 6.84 3.38
C GLN A 45 -21.17 6.17 3.84
N ASP A 46 -21.19 4.83 3.93
CA ASP A 46 -19.99 4.04 4.16
C ASP A 46 -19.00 4.26 3.01
N LEU A 47 -17.78 4.67 3.35
CA LEU A 47 -16.70 4.72 2.39
C LEU A 47 -16.07 3.33 2.24
N ILE A 48 -16.36 2.67 1.11
CA ILE A 48 -15.76 1.39 0.78
C ILE A 48 -14.66 1.58 -0.26
N MET A 49 -13.44 1.16 0.08
CA MET A 49 -12.26 1.29 -0.77
C MET A 49 -11.78 -0.07 -1.26
N PHE A 50 -11.39 -0.15 -2.53
CA PHE A 50 -10.80 -1.34 -3.14
C PHE A 50 -9.58 -0.96 -3.97
N VAL A 51 -8.74 -1.96 -4.27
CA VAL A 51 -7.72 -1.80 -5.31
C VAL A 51 -8.42 -1.63 -6.66
N GLU A 52 -8.02 -0.65 -7.46
CA GLU A 52 -8.53 -0.50 -8.82
C GLU A 52 -8.36 -1.78 -9.65
N ASP A 53 -9.38 -2.12 -10.43
CA ASP A 53 -9.42 -3.35 -11.23
C ASP A 53 -8.26 -3.43 -12.22
N GLU A 54 -7.92 -2.32 -12.87
CA GLU A 54 -6.80 -2.28 -13.83
C GLU A 54 -5.45 -2.53 -13.14
N CYS A 55 -5.25 -1.98 -11.93
CA CYS A 55 -4.06 -2.25 -11.12
C CYS A 55 -3.97 -3.74 -10.78
N THR A 56 -5.08 -4.34 -10.34
CA THR A 56 -5.17 -5.77 -10.02
C THR A 56 -4.88 -6.65 -11.24
N ALA A 57 -5.46 -6.32 -12.39
CA ALA A 57 -5.24 -7.05 -13.64
C ALA A 57 -3.77 -6.99 -14.08
N ARG A 58 -3.15 -5.80 -13.99
CA ARG A 58 -1.75 -5.59 -14.36
C ARG A 58 -0.80 -6.37 -13.45
N LEU A 59 -1.01 -6.29 -12.15
CA LEU A 59 -0.25 -7.04 -11.16
C LEU A 59 -0.34 -8.56 -11.40
N LYS A 60 -1.54 -9.09 -11.63
CA LYS A 60 -1.75 -10.52 -11.92
C LYS A 60 -1.10 -10.95 -13.24
N ALA A 61 -1.14 -10.10 -14.27
CA ALA A 61 -0.50 -10.38 -15.55
C ALA A 61 1.03 -10.47 -15.41
N ILE A 62 1.64 -9.53 -14.68
CA ILE A 62 3.08 -9.53 -14.42
C ILE A 62 3.47 -10.71 -13.52
N HIS A 63 2.69 -10.99 -12.46
CA HIS A 63 3.00 -12.07 -11.52
C HIS A 63 3.12 -13.43 -12.21
N LYS A 64 2.30 -13.70 -13.24
CA LYS A 64 2.36 -14.92 -14.05
C LYS A 64 3.69 -15.10 -14.80
N THR A 65 4.44 -14.03 -15.02
CA THR A 65 5.73 -14.08 -15.73
C THR A 65 6.90 -14.47 -14.82
N GLY A 66 6.73 -14.38 -13.50
CA GLY A 66 7.81 -14.56 -12.53
C GLY A 66 8.72 -13.32 -12.37
N THR A 67 8.50 -12.25 -13.13
CA THR A 67 9.23 -10.99 -12.97
C THR A 67 8.93 -10.38 -11.60
N PRO A 68 9.96 -10.02 -10.80
CA PRO A 68 9.79 -9.38 -9.50
C PRO A 68 8.94 -8.10 -9.58
N ILE A 69 8.00 -7.96 -8.64
CA ILE A 69 7.07 -6.83 -8.56
C ILE A 69 7.41 -5.92 -7.39
N VAL A 70 7.66 -4.64 -7.67
CA VAL A 70 7.62 -3.58 -6.67
C VAL A 70 6.29 -2.84 -6.79
N ALA A 71 5.43 -2.99 -5.78
CA ALA A 71 4.15 -2.31 -5.71
C ALA A 71 4.30 -0.94 -5.02
N ILE A 72 3.90 0.13 -5.68
CA ILE A 72 3.80 1.46 -5.07
C ILE A 72 2.37 1.64 -4.56
N TYR A 73 2.16 1.43 -3.26
CA TYR A 73 0.88 1.63 -2.60
C TYR A 73 0.57 3.13 -2.46
N GLN A 74 -0.35 3.63 -3.29
CA GLN A 74 -0.74 5.04 -3.30
C GLN A 74 -1.81 5.31 -2.24
N LEU A 75 -1.34 5.65 -1.04
CA LEU A 75 -2.19 6.07 0.07
C LEU A 75 -2.54 7.57 -0.04
N ARG A 76 -3.34 7.92 -1.06
CA ARG A 76 -3.85 9.29 -1.28
C ARG A 76 -5.19 9.51 -0.57
N GLY A 77 -5.15 9.48 0.75
CA GLY A 77 -6.32 9.62 1.61
C GLY A 77 -6.53 8.35 2.43
N ASN A 78 -7.62 7.63 2.17
CA ASN A 78 -8.08 6.57 3.06
C ASN A 78 -7.35 5.25 2.82
N PRO A 79 -6.88 4.57 3.89
CA PRO A 79 -6.33 3.23 3.80
C PRO A 79 -7.33 2.25 3.18
N PHE A 80 -6.82 1.34 2.38
CA PHE A 80 -7.61 0.33 1.70
C PHE A 80 -6.89 -1.02 1.68
N PRO A 81 -7.65 -2.13 1.74
CA PRO A 81 -7.06 -3.45 1.86
C PRO A 81 -6.30 -3.86 0.59
N ILE A 82 -5.09 -4.39 0.78
CA ILE A 82 -4.23 -4.89 -0.31
C ILE A 82 -3.72 -6.33 -0.08
N PRO A 83 -4.53 -7.28 0.40
CA PRO A 83 -4.05 -8.61 0.80
C PRO A 83 -3.36 -9.37 -0.33
N TRP A 84 -3.90 -9.31 -1.55
CA TRP A 84 -3.26 -9.93 -2.72
C TRP A 84 -1.90 -9.31 -3.02
N VAL A 85 -1.78 -7.97 -2.93
CA VAL A 85 -0.51 -7.29 -3.17
C VAL A 85 0.52 -7.68 -2.12
N ALA A 86 0.12 -7.68 -0.84
CA ALA A 86 0.96 -8.11 0.28
C ALA A 86 1.45 -9.56 0.14
N GLN A 87 0.64 -10.44 -0.44
CA GLN A 87 1.00 -11.84 -0.66
C GLN A 87 1.89 -12.06 -1.89
N HIS A 88 1.71 -11.29 -2.96
CA HIS A 88 2.26 -11.62 -4.28
C HIS A 88 3.32 -10.67 -4.81
N ALA A 89 3.35 -9.42 -4.36
CA ALA A 89 4.45 -8.51 -4.65
C ALA A 89 5.76 -9.05 -4.07
N ASP A 90 6.88 -8.50 -4.50
CA ASP A 90 8.21 -8.79 -3.94
C ASP A 90 8.73 -7.62 -3.13
N ALA A 91 8.14 -6.42 -3.23
CA ALA A 91 8.33 -5.31 -2.30
C ALA A 91 7.12 -4.36 -2.38
N ILE A 92 6.82 -3.68 -1.27
CA ILE A 92 5.81 -2.62 -1.23
C ILE A 92 6.46 -1.32 -0.78
N LEU A 93 6.24 -0.26 -1.55
CA LEU A 93 6.60 1.11 -1.21
C LEU A 93 5.32 1.91 -0.97
N VAL A 94 5.24 2.59 0.17
CA VAL A 94 4.07 3.42 0.50
C VAL A 94 4.30 4.85 0.03
N SER A 95 3.39 5.37 -0.79
CA SER A 95 3.36 6.77 -1.20
C SER A 95 2.16 7.47 -0.57
N TYR A 96 2.39 8.55 0.16
CA TYR A 96 1.34 9.44 0.70
C TYR A 96 0.84 10.47 -0.34
N GLY A 97 0.95 10.15 -1.63
CA GLY A 97 0.58 11.07 -2.71
C GLY A 97 1.74 11.92 -3.22
N ALA A 98 2.99 11.54 -2.94
CA ALA A 98 4.13 12.05 -3.68
C ALA A 98 3.91 11.76 -5.18
N HIS A 99 3.82 12.84 -5.97
CA HIS A 99 3.38 12.79 -7.35
C HIS A 99 4.31 11.93 -8.21
N TRP A 100 3.72 11.07 -9.04
CA TRP A 100 4.33 10.67 -10.31
C TRP A 100 3.55 11.42 -11.40
N HIS A 101 4.07 12.57 -11.83
CA HIS A 101 3.64 13.17 -13.09
C HIS A 101 4.41 12.43 -14.19
N GLY A 102 3.88 11.28 -14.60
CA GLY A 102 4.34 10.58 -15.78
C GLY A 102 4.00 11.37 -17.05
N ALA A 103 4.69 12.47 -17.30
CA ALA A 103 4.86 13.13 -18.59
C ALA A 103 5.72 14.39 -18.40
N LYS A 104 6.93 14.39 -18.98
CA LYS A 104 7.92 15.48 -19.05
C LYS A 104 8.84 15.58 -17.82
N GLY A 105 10.08 15.16 -18.05
CA GLY A 105 11.11 15.06 -17.04
C GLY A 105 11.52 16.39 -16.43
N ASP A 106 11.51 16.40 -15.11
CA ASP A 106 12.59 16.96 -14.31
C ASP A 106 12.97 15.89 -13.26
N ARG A 107 14.08 16.10 -12.55
CA ARG A 107 14.50 15.24 -11.44
C ARG A 107 13.63 15.44 -10.19
N GLU A 108 12.94 16.57 -10.08
CA GLU A 108 12.21 17.00 -8.87
C GLU A 108 10.78 16.41 -8.77
N THR A 109 10.17 16.02 -9.89
CA THR A 109 8.81 15.45 -9.99
C THR A 109 8.77 13.93 -10.03
N ARG A 110 9.93 13.26 -9.96
CA ARG A 110 10.04 11.78 -9.91
C ARG A 110 9.83 11.18 -8.53
N GLY A 111 9.52 11.99 -7.52
CA GLY A 111 9.12 11.54 -6.18
C GLY A 111 10.14 10.66 -5.45
N GLY A 112 11.45 10.79 -5.76
CA GLY A 112 12.52 10.00 -5.16
C GLY A 112 12.50 8.50 -5.48
N TRP A 113 11.55 8.03 -6.31
CA TRP A 113 11.40 6.61 -6.62
C TRP A 113 12.62 6.00 -7.30
N PRO A 114 13.26 6.65 -8.30
CA PRO A 114 14.46 6.10 -8.90
C PRO A 114 15.60 5.91 -7.91
N GLU A 115 15.81 6.86 -7.00
CA GLU A 115 16.86 6.85 -5.98
C GLU A 115 16.61 5.76 -4.93
N ILE A 116 15.36 5.59 -4.48
CA ILE A 116 14.95 4.49 -3.60
C ILE A 116 15.16 3.14 -4.31
N LEU A 117 14.69 3.02 -5.55
CA LEU A 117 14.80 1.78 -6.32
C LEU A 117 16.24 1.48 -6.75
N SER A 118 17.11 2.48 -6.88
CA SER A 118 18.53 2.32 -7.19
C SER A 118 19.38 2.02 -5.96
N GLY A 119 18.85 2.29 -4.75
CA GLY A 119 19.58 2.20 -3.49
C GLY A 119 20.45 3.43 -3.20
N GLU A 120 20.30 4.51 -3.97
CA GLU A 120 20.96 5.80 -3.72
C GLU A 120 20.37 6.53 -2.51
N TYR A 121 19.13 6.20 -2.14
CA TYR A 121 18.47 6.71 -0.95
C TYR A 121 17.80 5.59 -0.16
N GLU A 122 18.12 5.48 1.13
CA GLU A 122 17.43 4.56 2.05
C GLU A 122 16.12 5.20 2.54
N PRO A 123 14.94 4.59 2.29
CA PRO A 123 13.67 5.13 2.77
C PRO A 123 13.60 5.06 4.30
N THR A 124 13.48 6.22 4.94
CA THR A 124 13.40 6.36 6.41
C THR A 124 11.96 6.48 6.94
N GLY A 125 10.97 6.56 6.04
CA GLY A 125 9.57 6.72 6.39
C GLY A 125 9.01 5.50 7.13
N VAL A 126 8.14 5.76 8.11
CA VAL A 126 7.37 4.76 8.83
C VAL A 126 5.89 4.92 8.56
N LEU A 127 5.17 3.82 8.48
CA LEU A 127 3.74 3.80 8.24
C LEU A 127 3.00 4.46 9.43
N ARG A 128 2.24 5.52 9.17
CA ARG A 128 1.55 6.32 10.20
C ARG A 128 0.13 5.88 10.51
N VAL A 129 -0.35 4.79 9.91
CA VAL A 129 -1.72 4.27 10.06
C VAL A 129 -1.68 2.74 10.01
N GLN A 130 -2.64 2.03 10.60
CA GLN A 130 -2.79 0.59 10.31
C GLN A 130 -3.41 0.40 8.92
N ILE A 131 -2.91 -0.57 8.14
CA ILE A 131 -3.54 -0.95 6.86
C ILE A 131 -4.49 -2.12 7.11
N PRO A 132 -5.76 -2.06 6.64
CA PRO A 132 -6.71 -3.14 6.82
C PRO A 132 -6.39 -4.38 5.97
N ARG A 133 -6.75 -5.57 6.48
CA ARG A 133 -6.85 -6.80 5.67
C ARG A 133 -8.14 -6.82 4.85
N SER A 134 -9.21 -6.23 5.38
CA SER A 134 -10.52 -6.17 4.72
C SER A 134 -11.30 -4.92 5.12
N MET A 135 -12.31 -4.56 4.32
CA MET A 135 -13.24 -3.49 4.69
C MET A 135 -14.16 -3.87 5.86
N GLU A 136 -14.31 -5.16 6.16
CA GLU A 136 -15.06 -5.61 7.35
C GLU A 136 -14.32 -5.24 8.64
N GLN A 137 -12.99 -5.27 8.64
CA GLN A 137 -12.22 -4.76 9.78
C GLN A 137 -12.43 -3.26 9.97
N VAL A 138 -12.51 -2.49 8.88
CA VAL A 138 -12.76 -1.04 8.94
C VAL A 138 -14.14 -0.76 9.52
N LYS A 139 -15.18 -1.49 9.08
CA LYS A 139 -16.55 -1.34 9.59
C LYS A 139 -16.68 -1.76 11.07
N ALA A 140 -15.85 -2.69 11.52
CA ALA A 140 -15.86 -3.17 12.89
C ALA A 140 -15.13 -2.24 13.88
N GLN A 141 -14.40 -1.24 13.39
CA GLN A 141 -13.75 -0.26 14.25
C GLN A 141 -14.79 0.53 15.04
N ARG A 142 -14.43 0.91 16.26
CA ARG A 142 -15.27 1.78 17.08
C ARG A 142 -15.08 3.27 16.78
N GLU A 143 -14.06 3.61 15.99
CA GLU A 143 -13.62 4.98 15.63
C GLU A 143 -13.07 5.82 16.80
N ASP A 144 -13.62 5.66 18.01
CA ASP A 144 -13.21 6.32 19.25
C ASP A 144 -11.99 5.65 19.93
N LEU A 145 -11.62 4.44 19.49
CA LEU A 145 -10.43 3.72 19.96
C LEU A 145 -9.34 3.72 18.88
N PRO A 146 -8.14 4.25 19.18
CA PRO A 146 -7.03 4.18 18.25
C PRO A 146 -6.49 2.75 18.18
N PHE A 147 -6.02 2.35 16.99
CA PHE A 147 -5.34 1.08 16.73
C PHE A 147 -6.18 -0.19 16.96
N ASP A 148 -7.51 -0.08 16.82
CA ASP A 148 -8.47 -1.15 17.09
C ASP A 148 -8.75 -2.09 15.89
N LEU A 149 -7.96 -1.99 14.83
CA LEU A 149 -8.24 -2.67 13.57
C LEU A 149 -8.09 -4.19 13.72
N GLY A 150 -9.23 -4.91 13.65
CA GLY A 150 -9.27 -6.36 13.86
C GLY A 150 -9.08 -6.80 15.32
N CYS A 151 -9.23 -5.90 16.29
CA CYS A 151 -9.12 -6.24 17.71
C CYS A 151 -10.28 -7.12 18.21
N THR A 152 -9.99 -7.99 19.17
CA THR A 152 -11.02 -8.62 20.00
C THR A 152 -11.60 -7.62 21.01
N LYS A 153 -12.69 -8.00 21.69
CA LYS A 153 -13.28 -7.17 22.75
C LYS A 153 -12.30 -6.91 23.88
N GLU A 154 -11.57 -7.94 24.29
CA GLU A 154 -10.58 -7.88 25.36
C GLU A 154 -9.40 -6.96 24.97
N GLU A 155 -8.98 -6.99 23.72
CA GLU A 155 -7.95 -6.07 23.21
C GLU A 155 -8.44 -4.63 23.20
N MET A 156 -9.68 -4.38 22.77
CA MET A 156 -10.28 -3.04 22.84
C MET A 156 -10.40 -2.53 24.28
N GLU A 157 -10.76 -3.39 25.24
CA GLU A 157 -10.78 -3.05 26.66
C GLU A 157 -9.39 -2.67 27.19
N ARG A 158 -8.34 -3.37 26.72
CA ARG A 158 -6.95 -3.02 27.06
C ARG A 158 -6.54 -1.66 26.49
N ILE A 159 -6.94 -1.33 25.27
CA ILE A 159 -6.71 -0.01 24.67
C ILE A 159 -7.40 1.06 25.51
N ALA A 160 -8.68 0.87 25.82
CA ALA A 160 -9.47 1.80 26.63
C ALA A 160 -8.87 1.99 28.04
N ALA A 161 -8.42 0.90 28.68
CA ALA A 161 -7.80 0.94 29.99
C ALA A 161 -6.46 1.72 29.99
N ALA A 162 -5.63 1.57 28.96
CA ALA A 162 -4.39 2.34 28.82
C ALA A 162 -4.70 3.84 28.69
N ILE A 163 -5.66 4.20 27.83
CA ILE A 163 -6.12 5.58 27.67
C ILE A 163 -6.66 6.15 28.99
N GLY A 164 -7.47 5.38 29.71
CA GLY A 164 -8.02 5.76 31.02
C GLY A 164 -6.96 6.02 32.09
N LYS A 165 -5.77 5.41 31.96
CA LYS A 165 -4.61 5.65 32.84
C LYS A 165 -3.71 6.81 32.37
N GLY A 166 -3.99 7.41 31.21
CA GLY A 166 -3.11 8.40 30.58
C GLY A 166 -1.87 7.79 29.92
N GLU A 167 -1.87 6.47 29.69
CA GLU A 167 -0.78 5.77 29.02
C GLU A 167 -0.95 5.82 27.49
N PRO A 168 0.14 5.75 26.71
CA PRO A 168 0.04 5.60 25.26
C PRO A 168 -0.75 4.34 24.89
N PRO A 169 -1.71 4.41 23.95
CA PRO A 169 -2.47 3.24 23.53
C PRO A 169 -1.53 2.19 22.89
N PRO A 170 -1.70 0.89 23.20
CA PRO A 170 -0.96 -0.18 22.54
C PRO A 170 -1.15 -0.13 21.02
N ARG A 171 -0.06 -0.21 20.25
CA ARG A 171 -0.08 -0.07 18.78
C ARG A 171 0.00 -1.39 18.01
N HIS A 172 0.19 -2.49 18.73
CA HIS A 172 0.48 -3.83 18.20
C HIS A 172 -0.67 -4.81 18.43
N LEU A 173 -1.85 -4.32 18.82
CA LEU A 173 -3.04 -5.15 19.03
C LEU A 173 -3.85 -5.29 17.74
N GLY A 174 -4.73 -6.28 17.74
CA GLY A 174 -5.59 -6.59 16.60
C GLY A 174 -4.87 -7.37 15.51
N ASP A 175 -5.45 -7.35 14.32
CA ASP A 175 -4.95 -8.11 13.17
C ASP A 175 -4.92 -7.26 11.89
N PRO A 176 -4.22 -6.11 11.88
CA PRO A 176 -4.07 -5.33 10.66
C PRO A 176 -3.23 -6.08 9.62
N LEU A 177 -3.40 -5.74 8.34
CA LEU A 177 -2.51 -6.23 7.28
C LEU A 177 -1.09 -5.71 7.47
N PHE A 178 -0.96 -4.43 7.83
CA PHE A 178 0.30 -3.82 8.25
C PHE A 178 0.08 -2.99 9.51
N GLU A 179 0.93 -3.22 10.50
CA GLU A 179 0.90 -2.49 11.77
C GLU A 179 1.37 -1.05 11.64
N TYR A 180 0.97 -0.21 12.59
CA TYR A 180 1.51 1.14 12.73
C TYR A 180 3.02 1.08 12.98
N GLY A 181 3.78 1.96 12.34
CA GLY A 181 5.22 2.14 12.59
C GLY A 181 6.11 1.18 11.80
N VAL A 182 5.55 0.26 11.02
CA VAL A 182 6.32 -0.57 10.10
C VAL A 182 7.07 0.32 9.09
N LYS A 183 8.35 0.05 8.89
CA LYS A 183 9.15 0.73 7.86
C LYS A 183 8.67 0.30 6.48
N GLY A 184 8.48 1.26 5.58
CA GLY A 184 7.95 1.04 4.24
C GLY A 184 8.94 0.42 3.24
N TRP A 185 9.78 -0.54 3.66
CA TRP A 185 10.69 -1.26 2.78
C TRP A 185 10.95 -2.69 3.28
N GLY A 186 10.78 -3.67 2.39
CA GLY A 186 11.17 -5.05 2.64
C GLY A 186 10.48 -6.05 1.71
N PRO A 187 11.12 -7.19 1.41
CA PRO A 187 10.49 -8.21 0.59
C PRO A 187 9.28 -8.82 1.27
N THR A 188 8.17 -8.90 0.52
CA THR A 188 6.94 -9.59 0.96
C THR A 188 7.04 -11.11 0.84
N LYS A 189 8.06 -11.63 0.15
CA LYS A 189 8.38 -13.07 0.07
C LYS A 189 9.66 -13.40 0.84
N GLY A 190 9.46 -14.02 2.00
CA GLY A 190 10.45 -14.51 2.97
C GLY A 190 9.86 -14.30 4.36
N LYS A 191 9.37 -15.33 5.06
CA LYS A 191 10.16 -16.16 5.99
C LYS A 191 11.04 -15.32 6.92
#